data_AF-M0ERF7-F1
#
_entry.id   AF-M0ERF7-F1
#
_cell.length_a   1.000
_cell.length_b   1.000
_cell.length_c   1.000
_cell.angle_alpha   90.00
_cell.angle_beta   90.00
_cell.angle_gamma   90.00
#
_symmetry.space_group_name_H-M   'P 1'
#
loop_
_entity.id
_entity.type
_entity.pdbx_description
1 polymer ?
#
loop_
_entity_poly.entity_id
_entity_poly.type
_entity_poly.pdbx_seq_one_letter_code
_entity_poly.pdbx_strand_id
1 'polypeptide(L)'
;MNNHNQDLRVSARSYRLTAAADGDEDGPPWRFGGIAVAAGDILHTRDGQRVLFTDEELQAAAESQAGEPLTKDHPEDDQGRPKYPPDVDETFGKVDKAGWVDDHEGVGYEAVTHDETIASGVQGGSYEVSVHPFFDTESYDGAEADLKAVNITFGDLSVVSKGDSPSNTATWGPNQALASWTETADIGSELTAADVEEDEDTRGLIKRLAEHFGIIDSRDRRGGVFFADQTTDGESVDVEDASFDDAPWMISIHPPGEEYPDVGDGLGPEIGMSEPYEPGEYPTGSRISLDESIEEDQTLFALLRYHADGDVSEPIPRSDGGYYLDSAFVAVAPDGVIDETSEVTAGEADDDEPAESGDGADTTSDMGDTNGGTNDGSDGPDGDAGGDGQTLGDMTVDELGDALREQGFVTEDDADELVDQATAKNEKAEKVDEIVAKSDDYEEEDREDLMASADTLVEKEFKRVRGEAAANLPGNTGAAASLTAGSDSAVDEYGTGVKEDN
;
A
#
# COMPACT_ATOMS: atom_id res chain seq x y z
N MET A 1 3.12 29.26 -36.81
CA MET A 1 4.03 29.41 -35.67
C MET A 1 5.14 28.38 -35.83
N ASN A 2 6.39 28.70 -35.46
CA ASN A 2 7.43 27.70 -35.39
C ASN A 2 7.37 27.11 -33.97
N ASN A 3 6.73 25.95 -33.81
CA ASN A 3 6.81 25.16 -32.58
C ASN A 3 8.28 24.79 -32.38
N HIS A 4 8.97 25.52 -31.51
CA HIS A 4 10.30 25.15 -31.08
C HIS A 4 10.09 24.24 -29.89
N ASN A 5 10.25 22.94 -30.11
CA ASN A 5 10.27 21.95 -29.04
C ASN A 5 11.42 22.36 -28.12
N GLN A 6 11.09 22.90 -26.96
CA GLN A 6 12.04 23.26 -25.93
C GLN A 6 12.25 22.04 -25.06
N ASP A 7 13.51 21.85 -24.70
CA ASP A 7 13.97 20.82 -23.78
C ASP A 7 14.66 21.61 -22.66
N LEU A 8 14.10 21.49 -21.46
CA LEU A 8 14.70 22.03 -20.25
C LEU A 8 14.92 20.91 -19.25
N ARG A 9 16.01 21.06 -18.49
CA ARG A 9 16.32 20.23 -17.34
C ARG A 9 16.09 21.06 -16.09
N VAL A 10 15.27 20.55 -15.18
CA VAL A 10 14.80 21.34 -14.03
C VAL A 10 14.90 20.50 -12.78
N SER A 11 15.60 20.90 -11.72
CA SER A 11 15.53 20.24 -10.40
C SER A 11 14.08 20.16 -9.98
N ALA A 12 13.61 18.95 -9.76
CA ALA A 12 12.46 18.70 -8.95
C ALA A 12 12.71 19.20 -7.52
N ARG A 13 11.61 19.47 -6.82
CA ARG A 13 11.57 19.59 -5.36
C ARG A 13 11.38 18.17 -4.80
N SER A 14 12.49 17.44 -4.73
CA SER A 14 12.54 16.08 -4.19
C SER A 14 12.29 16.10 -2.67
N TYR A 15 11.33 15.29 -2.21
CA TYR A 15 11.15 14.93 -0.80
C TYR A 15 12.24 13.95 -0.34
N ARG A 16 12.43 13.88 0.98
CA ARG A 16 13.24 12.91 1.70
C ARG A 16 12.64 11.50 1.54
N LEU A 17 13.51 10.51 1.36
CA LEU A 17 13.16 9.07 1.37
C LEU A 17 12.09 8.73 2.42
N THR A 18 10.95 8.21 1.99
CA THR A 18 10.23 7.18 2.75
C THR A 18 10.95 5.87 2.44
N ALA A 19 11.76 5.39 3.39
CA ALA A 19 12.23 4.01 3.32
C ALA A 19 11.01 3.08 3.22
N ALA A 20 11.19 1.95 2.52
CA ALA A 20 10.19 1.04 2.01
C ALA A 20 8.87 0.97 2.82
N ALA A 21 7.75 0.92 2.08
CA ALA A 21 6.44 0.58 2.63
C ALA A 21 6.57 -0.71 3.46
N ASP A 22 6.43 -0.54 4.77
CA ASP A 22 6.25 -1.53 5.82
C ASP A 22 7.29 -2.66 5.93
N GLY A 23 7.96 -2.69 7.09
CA GLY A 23 8.77 -3.81 7.57
C GLY A 23 10.28 -3.52 7.55
N ASP A 24 10.83 -3.19 8.72
CA ASP A 24 12.19 -3.35 9.30
C ASP A 24 13.45 -3.64 8.44
N GLU A 25 13.40 -3.54 7.12
CA GLU A 25 14.49 -3.87 6.21
C GLU A 25 14.93 -2.60 5.46
N ASP A 26 16.10 -2.08 5.84
CA ASP A 26 16.87 -1.03 5.14
C ASP A 26 17.36 -1.51 3.74
N GLY A 27 16.50 -2.18 2.96
CA GLY A 27 16.83 -2.82 1.69
C GLY A 27 16.09 -2.21 0.49
N PRO A 28 16.55 -2.51 -0.74
CA PRO A 28 15.85 -2.13 -1.96
C PRO A 28 14.50 -2.85 -2.10
N PRO A 29 13.55 -2.30 -2.89
CA PRO A 29 13.68 -1.06 -3.65
C PRO A 29 13.46 0.19 -2.79
N TRP A 30 14.33 1.19 -2.94
CA TRP A 30 14.18 2.48 -2.26
C TRP A 30 13.26 3.41 -3.07
N ARG A 31 12.40 4.14 -2.37
CA ARG A 31 11.45 5.08 -2.98
C ARG A 31 11.78 6.51 -2.58
N PHE A 32 11.59 7.43 -3.51
CA PHE A 32 11.59 8.86 -3.22
C PHE A 32 10.63 9.58 -4.14
N GLY A 33 9.85 10.48 -3.57
CA GLY A 33 8.90 11.31 -4.32
C GLY A 33 9.24 12.79 -4.26
N GLY A 34 8.41 13.61 -4.88
CA GLY A 34 8.52 15.07 -4.81
C GLY A 34 7.61 15.77 -5.80
N ILE A 35 7.67 17.10 -5.80
CA ILE A 35 6.99 17.93 -6.80
C ILE A 35 8.00 18.29 -7.90
N ALA A 36 7.76 17.81 -9.11
CA ALA A 36 8.54 18.08 -10.31
C ALA A 36 8.50 19.56 -10.69
N VAL A 37 7.30 20.08 -10.98
CA VAL A 37 7.05 21.48 -11.38
C VAL A 37 5.71 21.92 -10.81
N ALA A 38 5.64 23.12 -10.24
CA ALA A 38 4.38 23.70 -9.73
C ALA A 38 3.84 24.79 -10.66
N ALA A 39 2.53 24.99 -10.62
CA ALA A 39 1.86 26.09 -11.31
C ALA A 39 2.45 27.44 -10.86
N GLY A 40 2.65 28.33 -11.81
CA GLY A 40 3.27 29.63 -11.57
C GLY A 40 4.80 29.61 -11.53
N ASP A 41 5.45 28.45 -11.66
CA ASP A 41 6.90 28.39 -11.77
C ASP A 41 7.39 29.01 -13.09
N ILE A 42 8.49 29.75 -13.00
CA ILE A 42 9.11 30.44 -14.12
C ILE A 42 10.49 29.84 -14.40
N LEU A 43 10.56 29.11 -15.50
CA LEU A 43 11.78 28.47 -15.96
C LEU A 43 12.45 29.31 -17.04
N HIS A 44 13.77 29.20 -17.15
CA HIS A 44 14.53 29.97 -18.14
C HIS A 44 14.97 29.06 -19.27
N THR A 45 14.67 29.44 -20.52
CA THR A 45 15.22 28.73 -21.68
C THR A 45 16.73 28.87 -21.76
N ARG A 46 17.38 28.07 -22.62
CA ARG A 46 18.82 28.20 -22.92
C ARG A 46 19.22 29.60 -23.41
N ASP A 47 18.27 30.31 -24.04
CA ASP A 47 18.45 31.69 -24.50
C ASP A 47 18.11 32.75 -23.42
N GLY A 48 17.73 32.30 -22.21
CA GLY A 48 17.42 33.12 -21.06
C GLY A 48 16.01 33.72 -21.06
N GLN A 49 15.10 33.22 -21.90
CA GLN A 49 13.70 33.68 -21.90
C GLN A 49 12.94 33.05 -20.74
N ARG A 50 12.07 33.84 -20.08
CA ARG A 50 11.23 33.37 -18.98
C ARG A 50 10.00 32.66 -19.53
N VAL A 51 9.78 31.42 -19.10
CA VAL A 51 8.66 30.57 -19.50
C VAL A 51 7.81 30.26 -18.27
N LEU A 52 6.54 30.61 -18.33
CA LEU A 52 5.54 30.32 -17.30
C LEU A 52 4.94 28.93 -17.53
N PHE A 53 4.89 28.13 -16.47
CA PHE A 53 4.16 26.86 -16.42
C PHE A 53 2.83 27.08 -15.70
N THR A 54 1.71 26.85 -16.39
CA THR A 54 0.37 27.06 -15.84
C THR A 54 -0.21 25.74 -15.33
N ASP A 55 -1.12 25.84 -14.37
CA ASP A 55 -1.93 24.75 -13.83
C ASP A 55 -2.55 23.87 -14.93
N GLU A 56 -3.26 24.46 -15.89
CA GLU A 56 -3.98 23.74 -16.94
C GLU A 56 -3.06 22.83 -17.78
N GLU A 57 -1.85 23.32 -18.11
CA GLU A 57 -0.90 22.59 -18.96
C GLU A 57 -0.12 21.55 -18.15
N LEU A 58 0.15 21.84 -16.88
CA LEU A 58 0.80 20.90 -15.97
C LEU A 58 -0.12 19.75 -15.61
N GLN A 59 -1.39 20.02 -15.30
CA GLN A 59 -2.39 19.01 -14.99
C GLN A 59 -2.60 18.07 -16.17
N ALA A 60 -2.66 18.61 -17.41
CA ALA A 60 -2.75 17.79 -18.62
C ALA A 60 -1.52 16.92 -18.88
N ALA A 61 -0.35 17.29 -18.34
CA ALA A 61 0.90 16.58 -18.51
C ALA A 61 1.30 15.71 -17.30
N ALA A 62 0.56 15.78 -16.20
CA ALA A 62 1.02 15.27 -14.91
C ALA A 62 1.30 13.76 -14.90
N GLU A 63 0.49 12.99 -15.63
CA GLU A 63 0.63 11.54 -15.75
C GLU A 63 1.74 11.12 -16.73
N SER A 64 2.21 12.03 -17.61
CA SER A 64 3.20 11.69 -18.64
C SER A 64 4.56 11.29 -18.10
N GLN A 65 4.84 11.59 -16.83
CA GLN A 65 6.08 11.21 -16.17
C GLN A 65 6.05 9.78 -15.61
N ALA A 66 4.87 9.17 -15.47
CA ALA A 66 4.74 7.81 -14.94
C ALA A 66 5.31 6.79 -15.94
N GLY A 67 6.12 5.86 -15.47
CA GLY A 67 6.81 4.86 -16.29
C GLY A 67 8.13 5.34 -16.91
N GLU A 68 8.44 6.64 -16.81
CA GLU A 68 9.68 7.20 -17.34
C GLU A 68 10.92 6.71 -16.56
N PRO A 69 12.07 6.56 -17.22
CA PRO A 69 13.27 6.01 -16.60
C PRO A 69 13.88 7.00 -15.58
N LEU A 70 14.45 6.45 -14.51
CA LEU A 70 15.30 7.19 -13.59
C LEU A 70 16.76 7.06 -14.04
N THR A 71 17.36 8.15 -14.50
CA THR A 71 18.72 8.19 -15.08
C THR A 71 19.71 8.92 -14.17
N LYS A 72 21.00 8.87 -14.53
CA LYS A 72 22.04 9.68 -13.88
C LYS A 72 22.49 10.80 -14.80
N ASP A 73 22.56 12.00 -14.24
CA ASP A 73 23.17 13.19 -14.86
C ASP A 73 22.61 13.57 -16.25
N HIS A 74 21.37 13.19 -16.58
CA HIS A 74 20.70 13.35 -17.87
C HIS A 74 21.59 12.95 -19.06
N PRO A 75 21.43 11.74 -19.60
CA PRO A 75 22.35 11.25 -20.62
C PRO A 75 22.39 12.14 -21.87
N GLU A 76 23.58 12.24 -22.45
CA GLU A 76 23.88 13.11 -23.59
C GLU A 76 24.46 12.30 -24.74
N ASP A 77 24.15 12.70 -25.97
CA ASP A 77 24.78 12.12 -27.16
C ASP A 77 26.23 12.62 -27.34
N ASP A 78 26.92 12.09 -28.36
CA ASP A 78 28.30 12.47 -28.71
C ASP A 78 28.49 13.99 -28.97
N GLN A 79 27.40 14.76 -29.09
CA GLN A 79 27.38 16.19 -29.34
C GLN A 79 27.02 17.01 -28.09
N GLY A 80 26.84 16.37 -26.93
CA GLY A 80 26.42 17.02 -25.69
C GLY A 80 24.97 17.49 -25.74
N ARG A 81 24.13 16.81 -26.55
CA ARG A 81 22.69 17.07 -26.60
C ARG A 81 21.98 16.05 -25.73
N PRO A 82 20.90 16.42 -25.02
CA PRO A 82 20.09 15.48 -24.28
C PRO A 82 19.68 14.30 -25.16
N LYS A 83 19.86 13.10 -24.63
CA LYS A 83 19.53 11.85 -25.30
C LYS A 83 18.28 11.26 -24.65
N TYR A 84 17.21 11.18 -25.44
CA TYR A 84 15.97 10.54 -25.05
C TYR A 84 15.46 9.63 -26.19
N PRO A 85 15.04 8.38 -25.91
CA PRO A 85 15.14 7.72 -24.61
C PRO A 85 16.62 7.46 -24.21
N PRO A 86 16.92 7.35 -22.90
CA PRO A 86 18.26 7.08 -22.40
C PRO A 86 18.72 5.65 -22.75
N ASP A 87 20.03 5.38 -22.67
CA ASP A 87 20.51 4.01 -22.79
C ASP A 87 20.20 3.19 -21.52
N VAL A 88 20.01 1.88 -21.67
CA VAL A 88 19.63 0.97 -20.58
C VAL A 88 20.70 0.88 -19.48
N ASP A 89 21.98 1.12 -19.81
CA ASP A 89 23.08 1.14 -18.84
C ASP A 89 23.19 2.46 -18.07
N GLU A 90 22.36 3.46 -18.42
CA GLU A 90 22.31 4.77 -17.78
C GLU A 90 21.04 4.95 -16.92
N THR A 91 20.22 3.90 -16.78
CA THR A 91 19.03 3.87 -15.91
C THR A 91 19.31 3.13 -14.60
N PHE A 92 18.87 3.73 -13.48
CA PHE A 92 19.06 3.23 -12.10
C PHE A 92 17.72 2.96 -11.41
N GLY A 93 16.63 3.04 -12.16
CA GLY A 93 15.27 2.95 -11.64
C GLY A 93 14.23 3.44 -12.64
N LYS A 94 13.04 3.71 -12.14
CA LYS A 94 11.91 4.27 -12.91
C LYS A 94 11.03 5.13 -12.02
N VAL A 95 10.20 5.96 -12.65
CA VAL A 95 9.11 6.69 -12.00
C VAL A 95 7.90 5.75 -11.94
N ASP A 96 7.56 5.22 -10.77
CA ASP A 96 6.44 4.29 -10.63
C ASP A 96 5.09 5.00 -10.63
N LYS A 97 5.03 6.22 -10.08
CA LYS A 97 3.82 7.03 -10.03
C LYS A 97 4.11 8.48 -10.41
N ALA A 98 3.16 9.10 -11.09
CA ALA A 98 3.16 10.54 -11.32
C ALA A 98 1.72 11.04 -11.44
N GLY A 99 1.48 12.28 -11.07
CA GLY A 99 0.12 12.81 -11.03
C GLY A 99 0.06 14.27 -10.64
N TRP A 100 -1.13 14.82 -10.73
CA TRP A 100 -1.40 16.18 -10.29
C TRP A 100 -1.74 16.19 -8.81
N VAL A 101 -1.10 17.08 -8.05
CA VAL A 101 -1.31 17.26 -6.61
C VAL A 101 -2.10 18.55 -6.42
N ASP A 102 -3.42 18.42 -6.17
CA ASP A 102 -4.36 19.55 -6.14
C ASP A 102 -4.02 20.58 -5.07
N ASP A 103 -3.67 20.14 -3.86
CA ASP A 103 -3.32 20.99 -2.71
C ASP A 103 -2.13 21.93 -2.98
N HIS A 104 -1.34 21.60 -4.00
CA HIS A 104 -0.08 22.26 -4.31
C HIS A 104 0.02 22.76 -5.74
N GLU A 105 -1.04 22.57 -6.50
CA GLU A 105 -1.12 22.91 -7.90
C GLU A 105 0.16 22.50 -8.65
N GLY A 106 0.58 21.24 -8.53
CA GLY A 106 1.87 20.79 -9.06
C GLY A 106 1.90 19.34 -9.52
N VAL A 107 2.89 19.02 -10.34
CA VAL A 107 3.13 17.65 -10.82
C VAL A 107 3.98 16.93 -9.80
N GLY A 108 3.40 15.92 -9.14
CA GLY A 108 4.10 15.02 -8.23
C GLY A 108 4.66 13.79 -8.96
N TYR A 109 5.71 13.21 -8.39
CA TYR A 109 6.27 11.93 -8.83
C TYR A 109 6.69 11.07 -7.64
N GLU A 110 6.74 9.76 -7.85
CA GLU A 110 7.34 8.75 -6.97
C GLU A 110 8.26 7.89 -7.84
N ALA A 111 9.56 7.92 -7.54
CA ALA A 111 10.57 7.15 -8.24
C ALA A 111 11.17 6.07 -7.35
N VAL A 112 11.60 4.98 -7.99
CA VAL A 112 12.04 3.77 -7.33
C VAL A 112 13.40 3.35 -7.88
N THR A 113 14.34 3.05 -6.99
CA THR A 113 15.72 2.68 -7.34
C THR A 113 16.19 1.44 -6.57
N HIS A 114 17.04 0.65 -7.21
CA HIS A 114 17.78 -0.45 -6.59
C HIS A 114 19.25 -0.09 -6.33
N ASP A 115 19.64 1.18 -6.50
CA ASP A 115 20.98 1.68 -6.22
C ASP A 115 21.03 2.40 -4.85
N GLU A 116 21.70 1.76 -3.89
CA GLU A 116 21.85 2.28 -2.52
C GLU A 116 22.58 3.63 -2.48
N THR A 117 23.50 3.86 -3.41
CA THR A 117 24.27 5.11 -3.49
C THR A 117 23.37 6.25 -3.95
N ILE A 118 22.50 5.99 -4.92
CA ILE A 118 21.49 6.94 -5.37
C ILE A 118 20.49 7.23 -4.24
N ALA A 119 19.92 6.18 -3.64
CA ALA A 119 18.98 6.31 -2.53
C ALA A 119 19.59 7.10 -1.36
N SER A 120 20.75 6.67 -0.87
CA SER A 120 21.47 7.35 0.21
C SER A 120 21.87 8.77 -0.14
N GLY A 121 22.21 9.04 -1.41
CA GLY A 121 22.62 10.36 -1.83
C GLY A 121 21.45 11.34 -2.00
N VAL A 122 20.28 10.86 -2.45
CA VAL A 122 19.03 11.63 -2.44
C VAL A 122 18.59 11.86 -0.99
N GLN A 123 18.57 10.83 -0.15
CA GLN A 123 18.24 10.93 1.28
C GLN A 123 19.16 11.88 2.05
N GLY A 124 20.46 11.81 1.77
CA GLY A 124 21.49 12.67 2.36
C GLY A 124 21.54 14.07 1.75
N GLY A 125 20.75 14.35 0.72
CA GLY A 125 20.71 15.62 0.01
C GLY A 125 22.01 15.99 -0.72
N SER A 126 22.87 14.99 -0.99
CA SER A 126 24.06 15.12 -1.84
C SER A 126 23.74 14.99 -3.33
N TYR A 127 22.59 14.38 -3.65
CA TYR A 127 21.98 14.42 -4.96
C TYR A 127 20.69 15.25 -4.96
N GLU A 128 20.40 15.84 -6.11
CA GLU A 128 19.15 16.51 -6.45
C GLU A 128 18.48 15.70 -7.57
N VAL A 129 17.15 15.67 -7.59
CA VAL A 129 16.38 15.05 -8.68
C VAL A 129 16.07 16.13 -9.70
N SER A 130 16.17 15.82 -10.99
CA SER A 130 16.01 16.75 -12.10
C SER A 130 15.09 16.17 -13.16
N VAL A 131 13.97 16.86 -13.40
CA VAL A 131 12.94 16.55 -14.37
C VAL A 131 13.31 17.05 -15.76
N HIS A 132 12.84 16.38 -16.79
CA HIS A 132 13.06 16.70 -18.19
C HIS A 132 11.74 17.02 -18.94
N PRO A 133 11.14 18.21 -18.75
CA PRO A 133 9.97 18.61 -19.54
C PRO A 133 10.33 18.93 -21.01
N PHE A 134 9.62 18.30 -21.94
CA PHE A 134 9.47 18.71 -23.33
C PHE A 134 8.22 19.57 -23.48
N PHE A 135 8.32 20.72 -24.15
CA PHE A 135 7.17 21.61 -24.33
C PHE A 135 7.32 22.54 -25.53
N ASP A 136 6.17 22.99 -26.03
CA ASP A 136 6.07 24.10 -26.96
C ASP A 136 5.94 25.43 -26.20
N THR A 137 6.24 26.54 -26.87
CA THR A 137 6.11 27.88 -26.28
C THR A 137 5.17 28.77 -27.07
N GLU A 138 4.34 29.52 -26.33
CA GLU A 138 3.47 30.56 -26.87
C GLU A 138 3.79 31.92 -26.26
N SER A 139 3.43 33.00 -26.95
CA SER A 139 3.61 34.35 -26.42
C SER A 139 2.71 34.56 -25.21
N TYR A 140 3.27 35.15 -24.15
CA TYR A 140 2.54 35.45 -22.93
C TYR A 140 2.51 36.96 -22.70
N ASP A 141 1.33 37.51 -22.44
CA ASP A 141 1.12 38.96 -22.31
C ASP A 141 1.29 39.48 -20.86
N GLY A 142 1.57 38.60 -19.90
CA GLY A 142 1.82 38.96 -18.51
C GLY A 142 3.22 39.55 -18.27
N ALA A 143 3.42 40.18 -17.10
CA ALA A 143 4.70 40.82 -16.75
C ALA A 143 5.73 39.83 -16.17
N GLU A 144 5.23 38.70 -15.67
CA GLU A 144 5.95 37.67 -14.95
C GLU A 144 6.84 36.81 -15.85
N ALA A 145 6.41 36.54 -17.09
CA ALA A 145 7.13 35.72 -18.06
C ALA A 145 7.07 36.31 -19.46
N ASP A 146 7.96 35.85 -20.34
CA ASP A 146 7.99 36.26 -21.75
C ASP A 146 7.17 35.29 -22.63
N LEU A 147 7.07 34.03 -22.18
CA LEU A 147 6.42 32.92 -22.88
C LEU A 147 5.59 32.08 -21.89
N LYS A 148 4.61 31.33 -22.42
CA LYS A 148 3.86 30.27 -21.72
C LYS A 148 4.30 28.91 -22.29
N ALA A 149 4.55 27.92 -21.43
CA ALA A 149 4.74 26.53 -21.84
C ALA A 149 3.39 25.90 -22.17
N VAL A 150 3.31 25.18 -23.30
CA VAL A 150 2.11 24.45 -23.74
C VAL A 150 2.51 23.09 -24.30
N ASN A 151 1.56 22.14 -24.36
CA ASN A 151 1.82 20.76 -24.82
C ASN A 151 2.99 20.12 -24.07
N ILE A 152 2.95 20.19 -22.74
CA ILE A 152 4.02 19.68 -21.88
C ILE A 152 3.99 18.15 -21.90
N THR A 153 5.16 17.53 -21.92
CA THR A 153 5.35 16.08 -21.71
C THR A 153 6.63 15.90 -20.92
N PHE A 154 6.56 15.14 -19.83
CA PHE A 154 7.74 14.84 -19.02
C PHE A 154 8.45 13.60 -19.57
N GLY A 155 9.76 13.71 -19.77
CA GLY A 155 10.62 12.58 -20.10
C GLY A 155 11.24 11.96 -18.86
N ASP A 156 12.52 11.60 -19.00
CA ASP A 156 13.26 10.94 -17.93
C ASP A 156 13.43 11.82 -16.69
N LEU A 157 13.58 11.14 -15.55
CA LEU A 157 13.90 11.75 -14.28
C LEU A 157 15.37 11.47 -13.98
N SER A 158 16.19 12.49 -13.80
CA SER A 158 17.62 12.32 -13.54
C SER A 158 17.99 12.58 -12.09
N VAL A 159 18.93 11.82 -11.57
CA VAL A 159 19.64 12.13 -10.33
C VAL A 159 20.96 12.82 -10.67
N VAL A 160 21.15 14.03 -10.16
CA VAL A 160 22.32 14.89 -10.41
C VAL A 160 23.00 15.25 -9.10
N SER A 161 24.30 15.52 -9.13
CA SER A 161 25.02 16.06 -7.97
C SER A 161 24.41 17.39 -7.52
N LYS A 162 24.30 17.60 -6.20
CA LYS A 162 23.75 18.84 -5.65
C LYS A 162 24.46 20.06 -6.23
N GLY A 163 23.70 20.99 -6.81
CA GLY A 163 24.27 22.19 -7.44
C GLY A 163 24.56 22.03 -8.95
N ASP A 164 24.61 20.80 -9.46
CA ASP A 164 24.82 20.52 -10.89
C ASP A 164 23.49 20.41 -11.66
N SER A 165 22.35 20.48 -10.96
CA SER A 165 21.04 20.57 -11.61
C SER A 165 20.90 21.88 -12.40
N PRO A 166 20.51 21.82 -13.69
CA PRO A 166 20.40 23.03 -14.52
C PRO A 166 19.37 24.07 -14.03
N SER A 167 18.42 23.68 -13.16
CA SER A 167 17.48 24.59 -12.49
C SER A 167 18.05 25.42 -11.34
N ASN A 168 19.32 25.30 -10.98
CA ASN A 168 19.90 26.26 -10.02
C ASN A 168 19.85 27.72 -10.54
N THR A 169 19.33 27.91 -11.76
CA THR A 169 18.99 29.16 -12.43
C THR A 169 17.48 29.47 -12.50
N ALA A 170 16.59 28.55 -12.10
CA ALA A 170 15.14 28.74 -12.09
C ALA A 170 14.73 29.75 -11.01
N THR A 171 13.79 30.63 -11.35
CA THR A 171 13.17 31.53 -10.35
C THR A 171 11.83 30.93 -9.97
N TRP A 172 11.82 30.29 -8.81
CA TRP A 172 10.62 29.69 -8.25
C TRP A 172 9.54 30.75 -8.03
N GLY A 173 8.30 30.39 -8.40
CA GLY A 173 7.12 31.26 -8.23
C GLY A 173 6.70 31.43 -6.76
N PRO A 174 5.45 31.86 -6.50
CA PRO A 174 4.93 32.08 -5.13
C PRO A 174 5.01 30.86 -4.21
N ASN A 175 5.24 29.68 -4.76
CA ASN A 175 5.19 28.40 -4.07
C ASN A 175 6.48 28.03 -3.32
N GLN A 176 7.23 28.98 -2.78
CA GLN A 176 8.40 28.71 -1.93
C GLN A 176 8.04 27.87 -0.68
N ALA A 177 6.76 27.87 -0.28
CA ALA A 177 6.19 27.08 0.82
C ALA A 177 6.13 25.55 0.56
N LEU A 178 6.10 25.12 -0.71
CA LEU A 178 6.06 23.69 -1.03
C LEU A 178 7.34 22.97 -0.62
N ALA A 179 8.50 23.63 -0.73
CA ALA A 179 9.79 23.04 -0.35
C ALA A 179 9.87 22.69 1.14
N SER A 180 9.12 23.40 2.01
CA SER A 180 9.01 23.08 3.43
C SER A 180 7.92 22.06 3.75
N TRP A 181 6.92 21.89 2.88
CA TRP A 181 5.83 20.92 3.08
C TRP A 181 6.19 19.54 2.56
N THR A 182 6.90 19.47 1.44
CA THR A 182 7.54 18.25 0.90
C THR A 182 8.67 17.75 1.80
N GLU A 183 8.75 18.12 3.07
CA GLU A 183 9.60 17.48 4.10
C GLU A 183 8.77 16.56 5.03
N THR A 184 7.43 16.57 4.93
CA THR A 184 6.55 15.97 5.96
C THR A 184 5.37 15.12 5.43
N ALA A 185 5.02 15.17 4.15
CA ALA A 185 3.83 14.50 3.61
C ALA A 185 4.18 13.34 2.65
N ASP A 186 3.46 12.22 2.77
CA ASP A 186 3.53 11.09 1.84
C ASP A 186 2.53 11.30 0.69
N ILE A 187 3.01 11.89 -0.39
CA ILE A 187 2.20 12.16 -1.60
C ILE A 187 1.93 10.91 -2.43
N GLY A 188 2.55 9.76 -2.13
CA GLY A 188 2.46 8.56 -2.96
C GLY A 188 1.04 8.00 -3.10
N SER A 189 0.13 8.37 -2.20
CA SER A 189 -1.30 7.99 -2.24
C SER A 189 -2.13 8.86 -3.20
N GLU A 190 -1.66 10.06 -3.52
CA GLU A 190 -2.33 11.02 -4.42
C GLU A 190 -1.88 10.88 -5.88
N LEU A 191 -0.84 10.05 -6.14
CA LEU A 191 -0.26 9.89 -7.47
C LEU A 191 -0.82 8.68 -8.21
N THR A 192 -1.05 8.86 -9.52
CA THR A 192 -1.46 7.79 -10.42
C THR A 192 -0.25 6.90 -10.76
N ALA A 193 -0.39 5.59 -10.61
CA ALA A 193 0.61 4.65 -11.10
C ALA A 193 0.57 4.60 -12.63
N ALA A 194 1.70 4.32 -13.28
CA ALA A 194 1.69 4.13 -14.74
C ALA A 194 0.69 3.01 -15.11
N ASP A 195 -0.26 3.33 -16.00
CA ASP A 195 -1.12 2.33 -16.65
C ASP A 195 -0.20 1.41 -17.46
N VAL A 196 0.18 0.28 -16.86
CA VAL A 196 0.70 -0.84 -17.63
C VAL A 196 -0.50 -1.34 -18.43
N GLU A 197 -0.55 -1.04 -19.73
CA GLU A 197 -1.44 -1.72 -20.67
C GLU A 197 -1.04 -3.21 -20.71
N GLU A 198 -1.43 -3.96 -19.68
CA GLU A 198 -1.58 -5.40 -19.71
C GLU A 198 -3.07 -5.67 -19.45
N ASP A 199 -3.71 -6.31 -20.43
CA ASP A 199 -5.10 -6.75 -20.37
C ASP A 199 -5.36 -7.54 -19.06
N GLU A 200 -5.91 -6.90 -18.02
CA GLU A 200 -6.20 -7.61 -16.77
C GLU A 200 -7.68 -7.57 -16.40
N ASP A 201 -8.26 -8.77 -16.43
CA ASP A 201 -9.54 -9.15 -15.86
C ASP A 201 -9.72 -8.62 -14.43
N THR A 202 -10.98 -8.46 -14.02
CA THR A 202 -11.44 -8.06 -12.66
C THR A 202 -10.68 -8.75 -11.50
N ARG A 203 -10.06 -9.91 -11.73
CA ARG A 203 -9.21 -10.63 -10.77
C ARG A 203 -7.83 -10.00 -10.53
N GLY A 204 -7.20 -9.35 -11.51
CA GLY A 204 -5.95 -8.59 -11.31
C GLY A 204 -6.16 -7.42 -10.35
N LEU A 205 -7.35 -6.79 -10.44
CA LEU A 205 -7.77 -5.71 -9.54
C LEU A 205 -8.03 -6.21 -8.11
N ILE A 206 -8.66 -7.40 -7.97
CA ILE A 206 -8.85 -8.06 -6.66
C ILE A 206 -7.50 -8.45 -6.03
N LYS A 207 -6.56 -8.95 -6.84
CA LYS A 207 -5.20 -9.30 -6.39
C LYS A 207 -4.42 -8.08 -5.93
N ARG A 208 -4.48 -6.98 -6.68
CA ARG A 208 -3.90 -5.68 -6.26
C ARG A 208 -4.52 -5.15 -4.98
N LEU A 209 -5.84 -5.27 -4.81
CA LEU A 209 -6.50 -4.89 -3.57
C LEU A 209 -6.02 -5.77 -2.40
N ALA A 210 -5.90 -7.08 -2.61
CA ALA A 210 -5.40 -8.02 -1.61
C ALA A 210 -3.92 -7.76 -1.25
N GLU A 211 -3.09 -7.39 -2.22
CA GLU A 211 -1.70 -6.93 -2.01
C GLU A 211 -1.67 -5.60 -1.23
N HIS A 212 -2.54 -4.65 -1.58
CA HIS A 212 -2.66 -3.34 -0.92
C HIS A 212 -3.10 -3.44 0.55
N PHE A 213 -3.96 -4.41 0.87
CA PHE A 213 -4.40 -4.67 2.25
C PHE A 213 -3.51 -5.66 3.01
N GLY A 214 -2.35 -6.05 2.47
CA GLY A 214 -1.40 -6.94 3.15
C GLY A 214 -1.90 -8.39 3.31
N ILE A 215 -2.87 -8.80 2.50
CA ILE A 215 -3.37 -10.19 2.45
C ILE A 215 -2.39 -11.07 1.66
N ILE A 216 -1.64 -10.49 0.71
CA ILE A 216 -0.65 -11.18 -0.14
C ILE A 216 0.64 -10.35 -0.17
N ASP A 217 1.76 -10.90 0.33
CA ASP A 217 3.05 -10.20 0.39
C ASP A 217 3.84 -10.36 -0.92
N SER A 218 4.32 -9.24 -1.47
CA SER A 218 4.72 -9.05 -2.88
C SER A 218 6.23 -8.91 -3.12
N ARG A 219 7.07 -9.53 -2.28
CA ARG A 219 8.54 -9.46 -2.46
C ARG A 219 9.09 -10.80 -3.00
N ASP A 220 9.62 -10.75 -4.22
CA ASP A 220 10.44 -11.77 -4.92
C ASP A 220 9.76 -13.11 -5.31
N ARG A 221 8.66 -13.07 -6.09
CA ARG A 221 8.09 -14.32 -6.64
C ARG A 221 8.67 -14.65 -8.00
N ARG A 222 9.74 -15.43 -8.03
CA ARG A 222 10.17 -16.18 -9.24
C ARG A 222 9.22 -17.33 -9.61
N GLY A 223 8.15 -17.48 -8.82
CA GLY A 223 7.08 -18.43 -8.97
C GLY A 223 6.27 -18.59 -7.69
N GLY A 224 5.16 -19.32 -7.78
CA GLY A 224 4.32 -19.68 -6.65
C GLY A 224 3.25 -20.68 -7.04
N VAL A 225 2.66 -21.35 -6.04
CA VAL A 225 1.49 -22.22 -6.20
C VAL A 225 0.38 -21.74 -5.28
N PHE A 226 -0.85 -21.73 -5.79
CA PHE A 226 -2.05 -21.43 -5.03
C PHE A 226 -3.00 -22.63 -5.07
N PHE A 227 -3.29 -23.16 -3.90
CA PHE A 227 -4.09 -24.35 -3.73
C PHE A 227 -5.23 -24.06 -2.76
N ALA A 228 -6.43 -23.90 -3.31
CA ALA A 228 -7.61 -23.51 -2.55
C ALA A 228 -8.35 -24.72 -1.97
N ASP A 229 -9.05 -24.48 -0.85
CA ASP A 229 -9.98 -25.43 -0.25
C ASP A 229 -11.02 -25.88 -1.27
N GLN A 230 -11.26 -27.19 -1.36
CA GLN A 230 -12.09 -27.76 -2.41
C GLN A 230 -12.78 -29.05 -2.00
N THR A 231 -13.79 -29.41 -2.79
CA THR A 231 -14.44 -30.72 -2.70
C THR A 231 -14.04 -31.55 -3.92
N THR A 232 -13.64 -32.80 -3.71
CA THR A 232 -13.15 -33.72 -4.73
C THR A 232 -13.93 -35.02 -4.76
N ASP A 233 -13.84 -35.75 -5.88
CA ASP A 233 -14.25 -37.15 -6.03
C ASP A 233 -13.28 -38.14 -5.35
N GLY A 234 -12.16 -37.64 -4.83
CA GLY A 234 -11.10 -38.41 -4.21
C GLY A 234 -10.04 -38.94 -5.17
N GLU A 235 -10.23 -38.79 -6.49
CA GLU A 235 -9.31 -39.26 -7.53
C GLU A 235 -8.49 -38.12 -8.15
N SER A 236 -8.89 -36.85 -7.98
CA SER A 236 -8.17 -35.70 -8.54
C SER A 236 -8.38 -34.43 -7.74
N VAL A 237 -7.45 -33.49 -7.82
CA VAL A 237 -7.56 -32.17 -7.19
C VAL A 237 -7.27 -31.07 -8.21
N ASP A 238 -7.86 -29.91 -8.01
CA ASP A 238 -7.64 -28.74 -8.85
C ASP A 238 -6.68 -27.77 -8.17
N VAL A 239 -5.64 -27.35 -8.89
CA VAL A 239 -4.72 -26.30 -8.48
C VAL A 239 -5.13 -25.02 -9.21
N GLU A 240 -5.46 -23.99 -8.46
CA GLU A 240 -6.07 -22.78 -9.01
C GLU A 240 -5.07 -22.01 -9.85
N ASP A 241 -3.87 -21.77 -9.32
CA ASP A 241 -2.78 -21.09 -10.02
C ASP A 241 -1.43 -21.71 -9.68
N ALA A 242 -0.52 -21.75 -10.66
CA ALA A 242 0.87 -22.04 -10.40
C ALA A 242 1.77 -21.36 -11.45
N SER A 243 2.97 -20.95 -11.06
CA SER A 243 3.97 -20.42 -11.99
C SER A 243 5.39 -20.59 -11.47
N PHE A 244 6.34 -20.64 -12.39
CA PHE A 244 7.76 -20.55 -12.09
C PHE A 244 8.56 -20.12 -13.33
N ASP A 245 9.38 -19.08 -13.20
CA ASP A 245 9.99 -18.37 -14.34
C ASP A 245 11.40 -18.84 -14.68
N ASP A 246 12.11 -19.43 -13.71
CA ASP A 246 13.56 -19.64 -13.83
C ASP A 246 13.95 -20.93 -14.56
N ALA A 247 13.10 -21.97 -14.52
CA ALA A 247 13.40 -23.28 -15.08
C ALA A 247 12.11 -24.09 -15.34
N PRO A 248 12.15 -25.17 -16.13
CA PRO A 248 10.99 -26.02 -16.30
C PRO A 248 10.64 -26.68 -14.96
N TRP A 249 9.35 -26.83 -14.72
CA TRP A 249 8.81 -27.10 -13.39
C TRP A 249 7.55 -27.96 -13.46
N MET A 250 7.10 -28.48 -12.32
CA MET A 250 5.84 -29.23 -12.21
C MET A 250 5.27 -29.12 -10.81
N ILE A 251 4.01 -29.52 -10.65
CA ILE A 251 3.29 -29.54 -9.38
C ILE A 251 3.20 -30.97 -8.87
N SER A 252 3.51 -31.20 -7.60
CA SER A 252 3.28 -32.46 -6.90
C SER A 252 2.35 -32.26 -5.70
N ILE A 253 1.49 -33.24 -5.46
CA ILE A 253 0.52 -33.25 -4.36
C ILE A 253 0.96 -34.23 -3.28
N HIS A 254 0.93 -33.77 -2.03
CA HIS A 254 1.38 -34.54 -0.87
C HIS A 254 0.35 -34.49 0.26
N PRO A 255 0.12 -35.59 0.99
CA PRO A 255 -0.55 -35.57 2.28
C PRO A 255 0.42 -35.13 3.39
N PRO A 256 -0.05 -34.89 4.62
CA PRO A 256 0.84 -34.64 5.76
C PRO A 256 1.71 -35.87 6.07
N GLY A 257 3.00 -35.69 6.40
CA GLY A 257 3.91 -36.80 6.67
C GLY A 257 5.31 -36.41 7.15
N GLU A 258 6.29 -37.31 7.01
CA GLU A 258 7.68 -37.08 7.49
C GLU A 258 8.74 -37.32 6.40
N GLU A 259 8.33 -37.48 5.13
CA GLU A 259 9.24 -37.85 4.04
C GLU A 259 10.12 -36.68 3.59
N TYR A 260 9.57 -35.47 3.57
CA TYR A 260 10.29 -34.24 3.26
C TYR A 260 10.32 -33.30 4.48
N PRO A 261 11.12 -33.62 5.53
CA PRO A 261 11.16 -32.83 6.76
C PRO A 261 11.79 -31.44 6.54
N ASP A 262 12.53 -31.27 5.45
CA ASP A 262 13.20 -30.01 5.11
C ASP A 262 12.27 -29.02 4.38
N VAL A 263 11.04 -29.45 4.03
CA VAL A 263 10.06 -28.68 3.26
C VAL A 263 8.78 -28.50 4.10
N GLY A 264 8.86 -27.67 5.15
CA GLY A 264 7.69 -27.26 5.95
C GLY A 264 7.25 -28.27 7.04
N ASP A 265 5.94 -28.34 7.34
CA ASP A 265 5.33 -29.11 8.44
C ASP A 265 5.42 -30.65 8.28
N GLY A 266 6.31 -31.12 7.40
CA GLY A 266 6.49 -32.51 7.04
C GLY A 266 5.52 -32.94 5.96
N LEU A 267 6.04 -33.13 4.74
CA LEU A 267 5.26 -33.68 3.63
C LEU A 267 5.41 -35.19 3.58
N GLY A 268 4.30 -35.88 3.34
CA GLY A 268 4.24 -37.31 3.09
C GLY A 268 4.66 -37.67 1.65
N PRO A 269 4.46 -38.93 1.26
CA PRO A 269 4.77 -39.38 -0.10
C PRO A 269 3.97 -38.61 -1.13
N GLU A 270 4.55 -38.45 -2.32
CA GLU A 270 3.83 -37.90 -3.48
C GLU A 270 2.64 -38.82 -3.82
N ILE A 271 1.45 -38.22 -3.94
CA ILE A 271 0.20 -38.93 -4.28
C ILE A 271 -0.40 -38.43 -5.60
N GLY A 272 0.24 -37.50 -6.30
CA GLY A 272 -0.22 -37.01 -7.60
C GLY A 272 0.76 -35.98 -8.18
N MET A 273 0.78 -35.86 -9.51
CA MET A 273 1.70 -34.97 -10.22
C MET A 273 1.09 -34.40 -11.50
N SER A 274 1.42 -33.15 -11.83
CA SER A 274 1.03 -32.53 -13.10
C SER A 274 1.92 -33.00 -14.26
N GLU A 275 1.55 -32.65 -15.49
CA GLU A 275 2.52 -32.63 -16.59
C GLU A 275 3.57 -31.53 -16.33
N PRO A 276 4.80 -31.65 -16.87
CA PRO A 276 5.80 -30.61 -16.78
C PRO A 276 5.41 -29.35 -17.56
N TYR A 277 5.74 -28.20 -17.00
CA TYR A 277 5.57 -26.87 -17.57
C TYR A 277 6.92 -26.27 -17.93
N GLU A 278 6.92 -25.43 -18.96
CA GLU A 278 8.11 -24.65 -19.37
C GLU A 278 8.28 -23.40 -18.48
N PRO A 279 9.49 -22.81 -18.40
CA PRO A 279 9.71 -21.58 -17.63
C PRO A 279 8.80 -20.45 -18.12
N GLY A 280 8.13 -19.77 -17.19
CA GLY A 280 7.22 -18.66 -17.46
C GLY A 280 5.80 -19.07 -17.88
N GLU A 281 5.49 -20.37 -17.90
CA GLU A 281 4.10 -20.81 -18.05
C GLU A 281 3.28 -20.51 -16.78
N TYR A 282 2.02 -20.14 -16.97
CA TYR A 282 1.06 -19.80 -15.91
C TYR A 282 -0.23 -20.61 -16.09
N PRO A 283 -0.23 -21.92 -15.77
CA PRO A 283 -1.44 -22.72 -15.83
C PRO A 283 -2.45 -22.28 -14.77
N THR A 284 -3.70 -22.12 -15.19
CA THR A 284 -4.84 -21.82 -14.31
C THR A 284 -5.84 -22.98 -14.30
N GLY A 285 -6.34 -23.35 -13.13
CA GLY A 285 -7.30 -24.45 -12.96
C GLY A 285 -6.75 -25.81 -13.40
N SER A 286 -5.53 -26.14 -13.00
CA SER A 286 -4.89 -27.41 -13.36
C SER A 286 -5.45 -28.57 -12.55
N ARG A 287 -6.11 -29.50 -13.24
CA ARG A 287 -6.57 -30.75 -12.62
C ARG A 287 -5.45 -31.77 -12.56
N ILE A 288 -5.10 -32.18 -11.35
CA ILE A 288 -4.06 -33.18 -11.06
C ILE A 288 -4.73 -34.48 -10.63
N SER A 289 -4.46 -35.56 -11.36
CA SER A 289 -4.89 -36.90 -10.98
C SER A 289 -4.04 -37.43 -9.83
N LEU A 290 -4.69 -38.06 -8.86
CA LEU A 290 -4.02 -38.69 -7.74
C LEU A 290 -3.71 -40.16 -8.07
N ASP A 291 -2.47 -40.58 -7.83
CA ASP A 291 -2.02 -41.96 -7.90
C ASP A 291 -2.58 -42.80 -6.75
N GLU A 292 -2.82 -42.17 -5.60
CA GLU A 292 -3.51 -42.75 -4.44
C GLU A 292 -4.75 -41.92 -4.12
N SER A 293 -5.92 -42.56 -4.22
CA SER A 293 -7.19 -41.90 -3.95
C SER A 293 -7.29 -41.51 -2.47
N ILE A 294 -7.85 -40.34 -2.20
CA ILE A 294 -8.16 -39.91 -0.84
C ILE A 294 -9.56 -40.39 -0.44
N GLU A 295 -9.65 -41.08 0.70
CA GLU A 295 -10.92 -41.67 1.17
C GLU A 295 -11.62 -40.81 2.23
N GLU A 296 -10.90 -39.89 2.87
CA GLU A 296 -11.38 -39.05 3.96
C GLU A 296 -10.94 -37.60 3.76
N ASP A 297 -11.70 -36.67 4.33
CA ASP A 297 -11.39 -35.25 4.34
C ASP A 297 -10.02 -35.02 5.01
N GLN A 298 -9.11 -34.36 4.31
CA GLN A 298 -7.77 -34.10 4.82
C GLN A 298 -7.15 -32.85 4.20
N THR A 299 -6.14 -32.31 4.88
CA THR A 299 -5.30 -31.24 4.31
C THR A 299 -4.29 -31.86 3.35
N LEU A 300 -4.25 -31.35 2.13
CA LEU A 300 -3.24 -31.70 1.13
C LEU A 300 -2.34 -30.49 0.87
N PHE A 301 -1.15 -30.77 0.38
CA PHE A 301 -0.12 -29.79 0.07
C PHE A 301 0.24 -29.85 -1.41
N ALA A 302 0.27 -28.70 -2.07
CA ALA A 302 0.76 -28.56 -3.43
C ALA A 302 2.18 -27.97 -3.39
N LEU A 303 3.12 -28.65 -4.04
CA LEU A 303 4.54 -28.32 -4.03
C LEU A 303 5.08 -28.16 -5.45
N LEU A 304 5.87 -27.12 -5.69
CA LEU A 304 6.60 -26.94 -6.95
C LEU A 304 7.96 -27.65 -6.92
N ARG A 305 8.26 -28.37 -8.00
CA ARG A 305 9.53 -29.11 -8.19
C ARG A 305 10.16 -28.74 -9.53
N TYR A 306 11.49 -28.65 -9.59
CA TYR A 306 12.14 -28.49 -10.89
C TYR A 306 12.02 -29.79 -11.69
N HIS A 307 11.82 -29.64 -12.99
CA HIS A 307 11.81 -30.72 -13.95
C HIS A 307 12.86 -30.44 -15.04
N ALA A 308 13.84 -31.32 -15.19
CA ALA A 308 14.87 -31.17 -16.22
C ALA A 308 15.20 -32.53 -16.82
N ASP A 309 15.35 -32.58 -18.16
CA ASP A 309 15.79 -33.77 -18.90
C ASP A 309 14.94 -35.05 -18.68
N GLY A 310 13.69 -34.90 -18.24
CA GLY A 310 12.76 -36.01 -17.97
C GLY A 310 12.90 -36.64 -16.59
N ASP A 311 13.73 -36.08 -15.71
CA ASP A 311 13.86 -36.48 -14.32
C ASP A 311 13.22 -35.41 -13.40
N VAL A 312 12.42 -35.87 -12.44
CA VAL A 312 11.83 -35.01 -11.40
C VAL A 312 12.89 -34.78 -10.31
N SER A 313 13.24 -33.51 -10.09
CA SER A 313 14.32 -33.15 -9.16
C SER A 313 13.81 -32.91 -7.73
N GLU A 314 14.70 -32.43 -6.86
CA GLU A 314 14.38 -32.03 -5.49
C GLU A 314 13.37 -30.85 -5.46
N PRO A 315 12.59 -30.71 -4.37
CA PRO A 315 11.71 -29.56 -4.15
C PRO A 315 12.43 -28.22 -4.35
N ILE A 316 11.74 -27.23 -4.91
CA ILE A 316 12.29 -25.87 -5.00
C ILE A 316 12.39 -25.33 -3.57
N PRO A 317 13.61 -25.02 -3.05
CA PRO A 317 13.76 -24.65 -1.65
C PRO A 317 13.17 -23.27 -1.41
N ARG A 318 12.57 -23.07 -0.23
CA ARG A 318 12.07 -21.76 0.22
C ARG A 318 13.16 -20.67 0.24
N SER A 319 14.43 -21.05 0.26
CA SER A 319 15.56 -20.11 0.15
C SER A 319 15.66 -19.41 -1.20
N ASP A 320 14.99 -19.90 -2.24
CA ASP A 320 14.95 -19.31 -3.58
C ASP A 320 13.85 -18.23 -3.72
N GLY A 321 13.31 -17.73 -2.60
CA GLY A 321 12.53 -16.49 -2.54
C GLY A 321 11.03 -16.60 -2.83
N GLY A 322 10.52 -17.72 -3.36
CA GLY A 322 9.11 -17.86 -3.74
C GLY A 322 8.24 -18.76 -2.85
N TYR A 323 6.92 -18.71 -3.10
CA TYR A 323 5.88 -19.48 -2.39
C TYR A 323 5.64 -20.81 -3.09
N TYR A 324 6.62 -21.70 -3.01
CA TYR A 324 6.62 -22.96 -3.76
C TYR A 324 5.82 -24.09 -3.08
N LEU A 325 5.16 -23.81 -1.96
CA LEU A 325 4.36 -24.76 -1.19
C LEU A 325 3.12 -24.05 -0.65
N ASP A 326 1.94 -24.60 -0.93
CA ASP A 326 0.65 -24.16 -0.38
C ASP A 326 -0.17 -25.35 0.11
N SER A 327 -1.19 -25.12 0.94
CA SER A 327 -2.02 -26.16 1.54
C SER A 327 -3.50 -25.83 1.47
N ALA A 328 -4.31 -26.85 1.16
CA ALA A 328 -5.77 -26.76 1.15
C ALA A 328 -6.40 -27.88 1.96
N PHE A 329 -7.54 -27.58 2.58
CA PHE A 329 -8.47 -28.60 3.05
C PHE A 329 -9.25 -29.18 1.87
N VAL A 330 -9.15 -30.49 1.69
CA VAL A 330 -9.79 -31.21 0.59
C VAL A 330 -10.82 -32.17 1.17
N ALA A 331 -12.10 -31.89 0.89
CA ALA A 331 -13.23 -32.70 1.33
C ALA A 331 -13.61 -33.73 0.26
N VAL A 332 -13.83 -34.98 0.66
CA VAL A 332 -14.20 -36.06 -0.27
C VAL A 332 -15.72 -36.15 -0.36
N ALA A 333 -16.28 -35.88 -1.53
CA ALA A 333 -17.71 -35.98 -1.73
C ALA A 333 -18.18 -37.44 -1.62
N PRO A 334 -19.37 -37.69 -1.06
CA PRO A 334 -19.98 -39.01 -1.11
C PRO A 334 -20.22 -39.44 -2.56
N ASP A 335 -20.05 -40.73 -2.84
CA ASP A 335 -20.32 -41.34 -4.16
C ASP A 335 -21.64 -40.82 -4.79
N GLY A 336 -21.52 -40.19 -5.96
CA GLY A 336 -22.65 -39.75 -6.78
C GLY A 336 -23.16 -38.33 -6.52
N VAL A 337 -22.42 -37.50 -5.78
CA VAL A 337 -22.78 -36.09 -5.52
C VAL A 337 -22.12 -35.10 -6.47
N ILE A 338 -20.95 -35.41 -7.04
CA ILE A 338 -20.27 -34.53 -8.01
C ILE A 338 -20.76 -34.86 -9.43
N ASP A 339 -21.47 -33.91 -10.04
CA ASP A 339 -21.84 -33.92 -11.46
C ASP A 339 -20.81 -33.07 -12.22
N GLU A 340 -20.17 -33.62 -13.27
CA GLU A 340 -19.01 -33.06 -14.01
C GLU A 340 -19.26 -31.69 -14.70
N THR A 341 -20.36 -31.01 -14.40
CA THR A 341 -20.77 -29.75 -15.05
C THR A 341 -21.08 -28.61 -14.08
N SER A 342 -20.75 -28.74 -12.80
CA SER A 342 -21.02 -27.70 -11.80
C SER A 342 -19.76 -26.87 -11.52
N GLU A 343 -19.62 -25.71 -12.17
CA GLU A 343 -18.78 -24.62 -11.65
C GLU A 343 -19.29 -24.27 -10.26
N VAL A 344 -18.51 -24.59 -9.22
CA VAL A 344 -18.85 -24.30 -7.83
C VAL A 344 -18.45 -22.86 -7.54
N THR A 345 -19.44 -21.98 -7.54
CA THR A 345 -19.39 -20.72 -6.80
C THR A 345 -19.64 -21.05 -5.33
N ALA A 346 -18.68 -20.72 -4.46
CA ALA A 346 -18.87 -20.83 -3.01
C ALA A 346 -19.97 -19.83 -2.57
N GLY A 347 -21.00 -20.36 -1.90
CA GLY A 347 -22.28 -19.69 -1.69
C GLY A 347 -22.28 -18.56 -0.66
N GLU A 348 -22.95 -17.47 -1.02
CA GLU A 348 -23.76 -16.67 -0.09
C GLU A 348 -25.01 -17.49 0.27
N ALA A 349 -25.29 -17.62 1.57
CA ALA A 349 -26.52 -18.24 2.06
C ALA A 349 -27.64 -17.19 2.16
N ASP A 350 -28.72 -17.43 1.39
CA ASP A 350 -30.17 -17.41 1.74
C ASP A 350 -30.69 -16.30 2.70
N ASP A 351 -31.83 -15.64 2.53
CA ASP A 351 -33.10 -15.98 1.88
C ASP A 351 -34.01 -14.74 2.07
N ASP A 352 -34.62 -14.17 1.03
CA ASP A 352 -36.02 -13.69 1.13
C ASP A 352 -36.62 -13.42 -0.26
N GLU A 353 -37.64 -14.21 -0.59
CA GLU A 353 -38.29 -14.29 -1.89
C GLU A 353 -39.07 -13.03 -2.31
N PRO A 354 -39.29 -12.81 -3.63
CA PRO A 354 -40.05 -11.69 -4.15
C PRO A 354 -41.56 -11.99 -4.19
N ALA A 355 -42.36 -11.09 -3.60
CA ALA A 355 -43.81 -11.11 -3.79
C ALA A 355 -44.26 -10.10 -4.86
N GLU A 356 -45.08 -10.59 -5.78
CA GLU A 356 -45.62 -9.91 -6.95
C GLU A 356 -46.43 -8.61 -6.69
N SER A 357 -46.28 -7.70 -7.66
CA SER A 357 -47.29 -6.85 -8.31
C SER A 357 -48.65 -6.58 -7.62
N GLY A 358 -48.86 -5.32 -7.24
CA GLY A 358 -50.17 -4.75 -6.90
C GLY A 358 -50.38 -3.41 -7.59
N ASP A 359 -51.18 -3.44 -8.65
CA ASP A 359 -51.65 -2.34 -9.48
C ASP A 359 -52.58 -1.35 -8.72
N GLY A 360 -52.45 -0.04 -8.99
CA GLY A 360 -53.59 0.88 -8.94
C GLY A 360 -53.62 2.00 -7.88
N ALA A 361 -53.92 3.21 -8.40
CA ALA A 361 -54.61 4.35 -7.80
C ALA A 361 -53.77 5.56 -7.32
N ASP A 362 -53.48 6.45 -8.28
CA ASP A 362 -54.17 7.74 -8.40
C ASP A 362 -54.50 8.46 -7.08
N THR A 363 -53.71 9.48 -6.70
CA THR A 363 -54.26 10.73 -6.16
C THR A 363 -53.29 11.90 -6.35
N THR A 364 -53.76 12.82 -7.17
CA THR A 364 -53.31 14.21 -7.30
C THR A 364 -53.74 15.01 -6.06
N SER A 365 -52.83 15.84 -5.53
CA SER A 365 -53.09 16.97 -4.62
C SER A 365 -51.82 17.82 -4.66
N ASP A 366 -51.67 18.81 -5.53
CA ASP A 366 -52.44 20.06 -5.63
C ASP A 366 -52.80 20.65 -4.26
N MET A 367 -51.88 21.43 -3.69
CA MET A 367 -52.23 22.62 -2.92
C MET A 367 -51.25 23.75 -3.26
N GLY A 368 -51.81 24.80 -3.85
CA GLY A 368 -51.10 25.97 -4.31
C GLY A 368 -50.74 27.00 -3.25
N ASP A 369 -49.78 27.83 -3.64
CA ASP A 369 -49.82 29.29 -3.70
C ASP A 369 -50.58 30.05 -2.59
N THR A 370 -49.81 30.73 -1.74
CA THR A 370 -50.19 32.04 -1.20
C THR A 370 -48.97 32.97 -1.08
N ASN A 371 -48.74 33.73 -2.15
CA ASN A 371 -48.78 35.20 -2.17
C ASN A 371 -48.00 36.01 -1.09
N GLY A 372 -46.95 36.71 -1.56
CA GLY A 372 -46.94 38.18 -1.59
C GLY A 372 -46.44 38.96 -0.36
N GLY A 373 -45.27 39.61 -0.51
CA GLY A 373 -44.84 40.70 0.38
C GLY A 373 -43.48 41.29 0.00
N THR A 374 -43.48 42.29 -0.89
CA THR A 374 -42.36 43.21 -1.11
C THR A 374 -42.12 44.09 0.12
N ASN A 375 -40.87 44.24 0.57
CA ASN A 375 -40.42 45.52 1.10
C ASN A 375 -38.89 45.71 0.96
N ASP A 376 -38.57 46.91 0.50
CA ASP A 376 -37.27 47.53 0.28
C ASP A 376 -36.67 48.00 1.62
N GLY A 377 -35.34 47.98 1.78
CA GLY A 377 -34.71 48.49 3.00
C GLY A 377 -33.29 47.98 3.27
N SER A 378 -32.32 48.73 2.76
CA SER A 378 -30.93 48.82 3.21
C SER A 378 -30.80 49.00 4.73
N ASP A 379 -29.93 48.22 5.37
CA ASP A 379 -29.05 48.63 6.48
C ASP A 379 -27.99 47.52 6.69
N GLY A 380 -26.72 47.92 6.79
CA GLY A 380 -25.57 47.00 6.80
C GLY A 380 -25.36 46.27 8.13
N PRO A 381 -24.41 45.31 8.19
CA PRO A 381 -23.91 44.82 9.44
C PRO A 381 -22.55 45.47 9.77
N ASP A 382 -22.58 46.40 10.72
CA ASP A 382 -21.49 46.58 11.67
C ASP A 382 -21.41 45.29 12.51
N GLY A 383 -20.52 44.38 12.12
CA GLY A 383 -20.22 43.15 12.84
C GLY A 383 -19.01 43.36 13.75
N ASP A 384 -19.33 43.64 15.01
CA ASP A 384 -18.46 43.71 16.17
C ASP A 384 -17.64 42.41 16.33
N ALA A 385 -16.38 42.41 15.90
CA ALA A 385 -15.42 41.34 16.16
C ALA A 385 -14.90 41.44 17.60
N GLY A 386 -15.79 41.19 18.55
CA GLY A 386 -15.44 40.95 19.94
C GLY A 386 -15.00 39.50 20.11
N GLY A 387 -13.80 39.17 19.63
CA GLY A 387 -13.18 37.87 19.89
C GLY A 387 -12.93 37.69 21.38
N ASP A 388 -13.80 36.92 22.01
CA ASP A 388 -13.53 36.19 23.24
C ASP A 388 -12.23 35.39 23.05
N GLY A 389 -11.26 35.65 23.91
CA GLY A 389 -9.94 35.02 23.86
C GLY A 389 -9.96 33.55 24.28
N GLN A 390 -10.88 32.75 23.76
CA GLN A 390 -10.79 31.29 23.81
C GLN A 390 -9.57 30.89 22.99
N THR A 391 -8.64 30.19 23.65
CA THR A 391 -7.49 29.64 22.97
C THR A 391 -7.92 28.35 22.27
N LEU A 392 -7.20 27.93 21.22
CA LEU A 392 -7.46 26.66 20.51
C LEU A 392 -7.54 25.45 21.46
N GLY A 393 -6.92 25.52 22.65
CA GLY A 393 -6.98 24.48 23.67
C GLY A 393 -8.26 24.44 24.51
N ASP A 394 -9.14 25.43 24.38
CA ASP A 394 -10.40 25.52 25.13
C ASP A 394 -11.63 25.14 24.27
N MET A 395 -11.46 24.89 22.97
CA MET A 395 -12.54 24.49 22.07
C MET A 395 -12.82 22.99 22.22
N THR A 396 -14.09 22.60 22.23
CA THR A 396 -14.45 21.19 22.06
C THR A 396 -14.11 20.72 20.64
N VAL A 397 -14.07 19.41 20.42
CA VAL A 397 -13.81 18.83 19.09
C VAL A 397 -14.83 19.34 18.07
N ASP A 398 -16.10 19.45 18.47
CA ASP A 398 -17.18 19.99 17.62
C ASP A 398 -16.95 21.48 17.28
N GLU A 399 -16.53 22.29 18.26
CA GLU A 399 -16.24 23.71 18.07
C GLU A 399 -15.02 23.95 17.17
N LEU A 400 -14.02 23.06 17.27
CA LEU A 400 -12.84 23.09 16.39
C LEU A 400 -13.21 22.70 14.95
N GLY A 401 -14.04 21.68 14.77
CA GLY A 401 -14.54 21.26 13.46
C GLY A 401 -15.33 22.37 12.76
N ASP A 402 -16.23 23.04 13.49
CA ASP A 402 -16.98 24.19 12.96
C ASP A 402 -16.06 25.37 12.60
N ALA A 403 -15.05 25.67 13.42
CA ALA A 403 -14.09 26.73 13.16
C ALA A 403 -13.18 26.45 11.95
N LEU A 404 -12.79 25.20 11.73
CA LEU A 404 -12.00 24.77 10.56
C LEU A 404 -12.83 24.81 9.27
N ARG A 405 -14.11 24.44 9.35
CA ARG A 405 -15.07 24.55 8.23
C ARG A 405 -15.32 26.00 7.84
N GLU A 406 -15.49 26.89 8.82
CA GLU A 406 -15.72 28.33 8.58
C GLU A 406 -14.50 29.03 7.95
N GLN A 407 -13.29 28.52 8.22
CA GLN A 407 -12.06 29.05 7.62
C GLN A 407 -11.70 28.40 6.27
N GLY A 408 -12.48 27.43 5.80
CA GLY A 408 -12.27 26.76 4.51
C GLY A 408 -11.03 25.87 4.46
N PHE A 409 -10.54 25.40 5.62
CA PHE A 409 -9.40 24.48 5.69
C PHE A 409 -9.77 23.01 5.45
N VAL A 410 -11.06 22.69 5.49
CA VAL A 410 -11.57 21.32 5.34
C VAL A 410 -12.83 21.38 4.48
N THR A 411 -12.93 20.51 3.48
CA THR A 411 -14.16 20.40 2.68
C THR A 411 -15.28 19.76 3.50
N GLU A 412 -16.53 19.91 3.08
CA GLU A 412 -17.67 19.33 3.83
C GLU A 412 -17.59 17.80 3.93
N ASP A 413 -16.85 17.16 3.02
CA ASP A 413 -16.69 15.70 2.94
C ASP A 413 -15.57 15.16 3.86
N ASP A 414 -14.51 15.94 4.13
CA ASP A 414 -13.35 15.48 4.94
C ASP A 414 -13.48 15.79 6.44
N ALA A 415 -14.43 16.66 6.81
CA ALA A 415 -14.57 17.15 8.18
C ALA A 415 -15.00 16.05 9.15
N ASP A 416 -15.90 15.16 8.73
CA ASP A 416 -16.38 14.07 9.57
C ASP A 416 -15.28 13.03 9.79
N GLU A 417 -14.47 12.72 8.77
CA GLU A 417 -13.34 11.80 8.87
C GLU A 417 -12.24 12.32 9.81
N LEU A 418 -11.90 13.62 9.72
CA LEU A 418 -10.92 14.24 10.62
C LEU A 418 -11.40 14.28 12.08
N VAL A 419 -12.70 14.50 12.30
CA VAL A 419 -13.30 14.45 13.64
C VAL A 419 -13.29 13.02 14.18
N ASP A 420 -13.59 12.02 13.36
CA ASP A 420 -13.54 10.61 13.73
C ASP A 420 -12.10 10.18 14.07
N GLN A 421 -11.11 10.58 13.27
CA GLN A 421 -9.70 10.29 13.52
C GLN A 421 -9.19 10.97 14.80
N ALA A 422 -9.57 12.22 15.04
CA ALA A 422 -9.23 12.94 16.26
C ALA A 422 -9.89 12.32 17.50
N THR A 423 -11.15 11.88 17.37
CA THR A 423 -11.89 11.20 18.44
C THR A 423 -11.25 9.86 18.76
N ALA A 424 -10.95 9.03 17.76
CA ALA A 424 -10.27 7.74 17.92
C ALA A 424 -8.90 7.89 18.59
N LYS A 425 -8.13 8.92 18.21
CA LYS A 425 -6.82 9.22 18.83
C LYS A 425 -6.94 9.63 20.30
N ASN A 426 -7.96 10.41 20.65
CA ASN A 426 -8.23 10.78 22.04
C ASN A 426 -8.68 9.57 22.86
N GLU A 427 -9.58 8.75 22.35
CA GLU A 427 -10.01 7.51 23.02
C GLU A 427 -8.83 6.55 23.24
N LYS A 428 -7.93 6.43 22.26
CA LYS A 428 -6.70 5.63 22.40
C LYS A 428 -5.80 6.19 23.49
N ALA A 429 -5.58 7.51 23.52
CA ALA A 429 -4.77 8.15 24.55
C ALA A 429 -5.34 7.92 25.97
N GLU A 430 -6.66 8.01 26.14
CA GLU A 430 -7.31 7.69 27.43
C GLU A 430 -7.10 6.23 27.85
N LYS A 431 -7.18 5.29 26.91
CA LYS A 431 -6.92 3.86 27.18
C LYS A 431 -5.46 3.61 27.56
N VAL A 432 -4.50 4.23 26.86
CA VAL A 432 -3.07 4.12 27.16
C VAL A 432 -2.76 4.70 28.54
N ASP A 433 -3.29 5.89 28.86
CA ASP A 433 -3.12 6.51 30.17
C ASP A 433 -3.68 5.61 31.29
N GLU A 434 -4.80 4.91 31.04
CA GLU A 434 -5.35 3.94 31.99
C GLU A 434 -4.50 2.66 32.12
N ILE A 435 -3.91 2.16 31.03
CA ILE A 435 -2.97 1.02 31.04
C ILE A 435 -1.75 1.36 31.90
N VAL A 436 -1.10 2.49 31.63
CA VAL A 436 0.10 2.94 32.37
C VAL A 436 -0.23 3.20 33.85
N ALA A 437 -1.41 3.75 34.15
CA ALA A 437 -1.80 4.04 35.53
C ALA A 437 -2.14 2.80 36.39
N LYS A 438 -2.53 1.68 35.77
CA LYS A 438 -3.04 0.49 36.47
C LYS A 438 -2.20 -0.77 36.28
N SER A 439 -1.33 -0.82 35.29
CA SER A 439 -0.42 -1.94 35.05
C SER A 439 0.89 -1.72 35.82
N ASP A 440 1.42 -2.77 36.44
CA ASP A 440 2.80 -2.77 36.95
C ASP A 440 3.82 -3.08 35.83
N ASP A 441 3.34 -3.49 34.65
CA ASP A 441 4.18 -3.90 33.51
C ASP A 441 4.56 -2.74 32.58
N TYR A 442 3.92 -1.57 32.72
CA TYR A 442 4.11 -0.40 31.84
C TYR A 442 4.43 0.85 32.66
N GLU A 443 5.46 1.58 32.27
CA GLU A 443 5.86 2.86 32.85
C GLU A 443 5.51 4.03 31.91
N GLU A 444 5.67 5.27 32.38
CA GLU A 444 5.41 6.48 31.57
C GLU A 444 6.27 6.53 30.29
N GLU A 445 7.45 5.89 30.31
CA GLU A 445 8.33 5.78 29.16
C GLU A 445 7.72 4.90 28.04
N ASP A 446 6.84 3.95 28.38
CA ASP A 446 6.17 3.05 27.41
C ASP A 446 4.93 3.69 26.77
N ARG A 447 4.54 4.89 27.20
CA ARG A 447 3.36 5.60 26.70
C ARG A 447 3.46 5.89 25.19
N GLU A 448 4.65 6.25 24.73
CA GLU A 448 4.91 6.55 23.32
C GLU A 448 4.79 5.29 22.46
N ASP A 449 5.39 4.19 22.90
CA ASP A 449 5.33 2.89 22.22
C ASP A 449 3.89 2.34 22.18
N LEU A 450 3.11 2.49 23.26
CA LEU A 450 1.70 2.10 23.31
C LEU A 450 0.83 2.96 22.38
N MET A 451 1.11 4.26 22.26
CA MET A 451 0.42 5.14 21.31
C MET A 451 0.73 4.78 19.85
N ALA A 452 1.95 4.32 19.56
CA ALA A 452 2.36 3.87 18.23
C ALA A 452 1.86 2.45 17.88
N SER A 453 1.54 1.62 18.87
CA SER A 453 1.07 0.24 18.66
C SER A 453 -0.31 0.15 18.00
N ALA A 454 -0.64 -0.99 17.39
CA ALA A 454 -1.94 -1.23 16.77
C ALA A 454 -3.10 -1.15 17.78
N ASP A 455 -4.26 -0.59 17.36
CA ASP A 455 -5.41 -0.35 18.26
C ASP A 455 -5.95 -1.64 18.90
N THR A 456 -5.85 -2.76 18.20
CA THR A 456 -6.25 -4.09 18.70
C THR A 456 -5.40 -4.56 19.88
N LEU A 457 -4.12 -4.19 19.91
CA LEU A 457 -3.21 -4.49 21.02
C LEU A 457 -3.51 -3.62 22.24
N VAL A 458 -3.70 -2.31 22.04
CA VAL A 458 -4.08 -1.38 23.11
C VAL A 458 -5.40 -1.81 23.74
N GLU A 459 -6.40 -2.19 22.94
CA GLU A 459 -7.69 -2.66 23.43
C GLU A 459 -7.59 -3.98 24.21
N LYS A 460 -6.75 -4.91 23.77
CA LYS A 460 -6.50 -6.18 24.47
C LYS A 460 -5.85 -5.96 25.83
N GLU A 461 -4.84 -5.10 25.88
CA GLU A 461 -4.14 -4.75 27.12
C GLU A 461 -5.05 -3.96 28.07
N PHE A 462 -5.82 -3.01 27.56
CA PHE A 462 -6.83 -2.28 28.33
C PHE A 462 -7.84 -3.23 29.01
N LYS A 463 -8.36 -4.22 28.27
CA LYS A 463 -9.24 -5.27 28.81
C LYS A 463 -8.55 -6.18 29.83
N ARG A 464 -7.26 -6.48 29.64
CA ARG A 464 -6.46 -7.26 30.59
C ARG A 464 -6.32 -6.49 31.91
N VAL A 465 -5.94 -5.22 31.85
CA VAL A 465 -5.70 -4.35 33.01
C VAL A 465 -6.99 -4.07 33.79
N ARG A 466 -8.14 -3.92 33.12
CA ARG A 466 -9.44 -3.83 33.79
C ARG A 466 -9.97 -5.15 34.36
N GLY A 467 -9.32 -6.27 34.07
CA GLY A 467 -9.77 -7.60 34.49
C GLY A 467 -11.03 -8.10 33.75
N GLU A 468 -11.41 -7.44 32.65
CA GLU A 468 -12.58 -7.82 31.84
C GLU A 468 -12.29 -9.07 30.99
N ALA A 469 -11.03 -9.30 30.62
CA ALA A 469 -10.60 -10.51 29.92
C ALA A 469 -10.84 -11.80 30.74
N ALA A 470 -10.89 -11.70 32.08
CA ALA A 470 -11.16 -12.86 32.95
C ALA A 470 -12.65 -13.15 33.12
N ALA A 471 -13.56 -12.25 32.72
CA ALA A 471 -15.00 -12.40 32.93
C ALA A 471 -15.73 -13.08 31.75
N ASN A 472 -15.14 -13.10 30.54
CA ASN A 472 -15.77 -13.57 29.31
C ASN A 472 -15.20 -14.87 28.73
N LEU A 473 -14.43 -15.64 29.50
CA LEU A 473 -14.07 -17.02 29.13
C LEU A 473 -15.12 -18.01 29.68
N PRO A 474 -16.02 -18.56 28.85
CA PRO A 474 -16.92 -19.61 29.28
C PRO A 474 -16.12 -20.91 29.44
N GLY A 475 -15.77 -21.22 30.69
CA GLY A 475 -15.39 -22.57 31.09
C GLY A 475 -13.93 -22.75 31.49
N ASN A 476 -13.57 -22.31 32.70
CA ASN A 476 -12.59 -23.07 33.48
C ASN A 476 -12.78 -22.90 35.00
N THR A 477 -13.98 -23.22 35.50
CA THR A 477 -14.18 -23.50 36.92
C THR A 477 -13.90 -24.97 37.19
N GLY A 478 -12.66 -25.31 37.56
CA GLY A 478 -12.37 -26.66 38.05
C GLY A 478 -10.90 -27.05 38.21
N ALA A 479 -10.23 -26.46 39.23
CA ALA A 479 -9.00 -26.92 39.92
C ALA A 479 -7.96 -25.78 39.96
N ALA A 480 -7.41 -25.31 41.07
CA ALA A 480 -7.27 -25.91 42.38
C ALA A 480 -7.27 -24.81 43.45
N ALA A 481 -8.12 -24.98 44.45
CA ALA A 481 -7.92 -24.39 45.77
C ALA A 481 -7.28 -25.48 46.64
N SER A 482 -5.97 -25.41 46.87
CA SER A 482 -5.30 -26.08 48.00
C SER A 482 -3.82 -25.69 48.05
N LEU A 483 -3.36 -25.32 49.26
CA LEU A 483 -1.97 -25.25 49.76
C LEU A 483 -1.16 -23.99 49.37
N THR A 484 -0.57 -23.20 50.27
CA THR A 484 -0.56 -23.16 51.74
C THR A 484 0.10 -21.85 52.17
N ALA A 485 -0.41 -21.23 53.24
CA ALA A 485 0.33 -20.26 54.02
C ALA A 485 1.31 -20.96 54.98
N GLY A 486 2.49 -20.36 55.21
CA GLY A 486 3.16 -20.47 56.50
C GLY A 486 4.67 -20.70 56.55
N SER A 487 5.35 -19.67 57.04
CA SER A 487 6.44 -19.68 58.05
C SER A 487 7.87 -20.07 57.67
N ASP A 488 8.75 -19.08 57.88
CA ASP A 488 10.14 -19.14 58.35
C ASP A 488 10.53 -20.43 59.10
N SER A 489 11.62 -21.05 58.66
CA SER A 489 12.67 -21.60 59.53
C SER A 489 13.92 -21.99 58.72
N ALA A 490 15.06 -21.45 59.14
CA ALA A 490 16.40 -21.77 58.64
C ALA A 490 16.89 -23.15 59.11
N VAL A 491 17.52 -23.94 58.23
CA VAL A 491 18.52 -24.96 58.61
C VAL A 491 19.49 -25.27 57.45
N ASP A 492 20.79 -25.19 57.77
CA ASP A 492 22.06 -25.66 57.15
C ASP A 492 22.00 -26.62 55.95
N GLU A 493 22.80 -26.42 54.90
CA GLU A 493 24.28 -26.42 54.82
C GLU A 493 24.89 -27.84 54.97
N TYR A 494 25.38 -28.35 53.82
CA TYR A 494 26.09 -29.62 53.55
C TYR A 494 25.34 -30.96 53.69
N GLY A 495 25.22 -31.67 52.56
CA GLY A 495 24.77 -33.07 52.55
C GLY A 495 24.83 -33.76 51.18
N THR A 496 25.98 -33.76 50.52
CA THR A 496 26.27 -34.70 49.41
C THR A 496 26.28 -36.13 49.96
N GLY A 497 25.31 -36.96 49.59
CA GLY A 497 25.15 -38.31 50.11
C GLY A 497 24.71 -39.30 49.05
N VAL A 498 25.70 -39.85 48.34
CA VAL A 498 25.65 -41.09 47.56
C VAL A 498 25.03 -42.22 48.40
N LYS A 499 24.17 -43.05 47.80
CA LYS A 499 23.85 -44.38 48.33
C LYS A 499 24.36 -45.45 47.38
N GLU A 500 25.31 -46.22 47.88
CA GLU A 500 25.73 -47.52 47.39
C GLU A 500 24.66 -48.60 47.64
N ASP A 501 24.86 -49.69 46.90
CA ASP A 501 24.08 -50.92 46.79
C ASP A 501 23.70 -51.63 48.10
N ASN A 502 22.55 -52.30 48.03
CA ASN A 502 22.38 -53.70 48.47
C ASN A 502 21.18 -54.35 47.78
#